data_AF-K9TK34-F1
#
_entry.id   AF-K9TK34-F1
#
_cell.length_a   1.000
_cell.length_b   1.000
_cell.length_c   1.000
_cell.angle_alpha   90.00
_cell.angle_beta   90.00
_cell.angle_gamma   90.00
#
_symmetry.space_group_name_H-M   'P 1'
#
loop_
_entity.id
_entity.type
_entity.pdbx_description
1 polymer ?
#
loop_
_entity_poly.entity_id
_entity_poly.type
_entity_poly.pdbx_seq_one_letter_code
_entity_poly.pdbx_strand_id
1 'polypeptide(L)' 'MKINRPSDKQLLHQALEILSTHLDPSSFARFVALCQLGEGNYLKTKEQLFKRETVNSLYKKIQAFETAKHESKP' A
#
# COMPACT_ATOMS: atom_id res chain seq x y z
N MET A 1 -5.90 -17.97 -20.72
CA MET A 1 -4.81 -17.73 -19.73
C MET A 1 -5.15 -16.51 -18.90
N LYS A 2 -5.32 -16.64 -17.56
CA LYS A 2 -5.44 -15.48 -16.66
C LYS A 2 -4.04 -14.95 -16.37
N ILE A 3 -3.68 -13.83 -16.98
CA ILE A 3 -2.38 -13.20 -16.76
C ILE A 3 -2.47 -12.49 -15.42
N ASN A 4 -1.80 -13.03 -14.40
CA ASN A 4 -1.76 -12.46 -13.05
C ASN A 4 -0.74 -11.31 -13.06
N ARG A 5 -1.14 -10.15 -13.58
CA ARG A 5 -0.27 -8.97 -13.67
C ARG A 5 -0.23 -8.28 -12.31
N PRO A 6 0.96 -8.06 -11.72
CA PRO A 6 1.06 -7.25 -10.50
C PRO A 6 0.48 -5.87 -10.77
N SER A 7 -0.32 -5.36 -9.82
CA SER A 7 -0.84 -4.00 -9.89
C SER A 7 0.31 -2.99 -9.88
N ASP A 8 0.08 -1.80 -10.43
CA ASP A 8 1.09 -0.74 -10.46
C ASP A 8 1.62 -0.40 -9.06
N LYS A 9 0.77 -0.53 -8.02
CA LYS A 9 1.16 -0.37 -6.61
C LYS A 9 2.11 -1.46 -6.13
N GLN A 10 1.87 -2.72 -6.52
CA GLN A 10 2.75 -3.84 -6.15
C GLN A 10 4.10 -3.73 -6.86
N LEU A 11 4.10 -3.32 -8.13
CA LEU A 11 5.33 -3.08 -8.89
C LEU A 11 6.15 -1.93 -8.26
N LEU A 12 5.48 -0.83 -7.89
CA LEU A 12 6.13 0.30 -7.23
C LEU A 12 6.73 -0.09 -5.87
N HIS A 13 6.00 -0.88 -5.07
CA HIS A 13 6.50 -1.38 -3.79
C HIS A 13 7.76 -2.24 -3.97
N GLN A 14 7.71 -3.19 -4.90
CA GLN A 14 8.85 -4.07 -5.21
C GLN A 14 10.06 -3.26 -5.69
N ALA A 15 9.86 -2.22 -6.51
CA ALA A 15 10.93 -1.35 -6.95
C ALA A 15 11.57 -0.56 -5.78
N LEU A 16 10.74 -0.01 -4.88
CA LEU A 16 11.23 0.72 -3.71
C LEU A 16 12.00 -0.19 -2.74
N GLU A 17 11.55 -1.43 -2.54
CA GLU A 17 12.26 -2.42 -1.72
C GLU A 17 13.66 -2.71 -2.27
N ILE A 18 13.77 -2.99 -3.56
CA ILE A 18 15.06 -3.23 -4.24
C ILE A 18 15.97 -2.01 -4.07
N LEU A 19 15.44 -0.81 -4.33
CA LEU A 19 16.22 0.43 -4.22
C LEU A 19 16.68 0.68 -2.78
N SER A 20 15.84 0.44 -1.78
CA SER A 20 16.19 0.59 -0.36
C SER A 20 17.25 -0.41 0.10
N THR A 21 17.37 -1.56 -0.58
CA THR A 21 18.37 -2.60 -0.27
C THR A 21 19.73 -2.25 -0.86
N HIS A 22 19.76 -1.55 -1.99
CA HIS A 22 21.00 -1.29 -2.75
C HIS A 22 21.52 0.15 -2.66
N LEU A 23 20.68 1.12 -2.29
CA LEU A 23 21.08 2.50 -2.08
C LEU A 23 21.33 2.76 -0.59
N ASP A 24 22.30 3.62 -0.31
CA ASP A 24 22.39 4.18 1.03
C ASP A 24 21.14 5.04 1.34
N PRO A 25 20.81 5.24 2.63
CA PRO A 25 19.60 5.97 3.03
C PRO A 25 19.48 7.38 2.45
N SER A 26 20.61 8.09 2.26
CA SER A 26 20.61 9.45 1.74
C SER A 26 20.31 9.49 0.24
N SER A 27 20.90 8.58 -0.53
CA SER A 27 20.64 8.41 -1.96
C SER A 27 19.20 7.94 -2.22
N PHE A 28 18.71 7.01 -1.39
CA PHE A 28 17.32 6.56 -1.45
C PHE A 28 16.34 7.71 -1.17
N ALA A 29 16.53 8.47 -0.09
CA ALA A 29 15.67 9.60 0.24
C ALA A 29 15.67 10.68 -0.87
N ARG A 30 16.85 10.97 -1.44
CA ARG A 30 16.99 11.90 -2.57
C ARG A 30 16.26 11.39 -3.81
N PHE A 31 16.36 10.09 -4.13
CA PHE A 31 15.63 9.47 -5.24
C PHE A 31 14.12 9.60 -5.07
N VAL A 32 13.60 9.25 -3.88
CA VAL A 32 12.16 9.36 -3.55
C VAL A 32 11.66 10.80 -3.75
N ALA A 33 12.42 11.79 -3.29
CA ALA A 33 12.09 13.21 -3.48
C ALA A 33 12.14 13.64 -4.95
N LEU A 34 13.19 13.26 -5.69
CA LEU A 34 13.34 13.58 -7.12
C LEU A 34 12.20 13.01 -7.97
N CYS A 35 11.72 11.81 -7.62
CA CYS A 35 10.62 11.16 -8.32
C CYS A 35 9.24 11.57 -7.77
N GLN A 36 9.16 12.49 -6.80
CA GLN A 36 7.91 12.92 -6.15
C GLN A 36 7.08 11.74 -5.59
N LEU A 37 7.77 10.66 -5.20
CA LEU A 37 7.17 9.42 -4.69
C LEU A 37 6.74 9.62 -3.23
N GLY A 38 5.64 10.34 -3.04
CA GLY A 38 5.18 10.77 -1.72
C GLY A 38 4.31 12.01 -1.78
N GLU A 39 4.28 12.70 -2.92
CA GLU A 39 3.30 13.74 -3.19
C GLU A 39 1.94 13.08 -3.44
N GLY A 40 1.16 12.97 -2.36
CA GLY A 40 -0.20 12.48 -2.39
C GLY A 40 -1.10 13.40 -1.58
N ASN A 41 -2.24 13.79 -2.13
CA ASN A 41 -3.26 14.44 -1.33
C ASN A 41 -3.98 13.38 -0.49
N TYR A 42 -3.42 13.09 0.70
CA TYR A 42 -3.98 12.12 1.64
C TYR A 42 -5.46 12.37 1.91
N LEU A 43 -5.89 13.62 2.02
CA LEU A 43 -7.30 13.97 2.25
C LEU A 43 -8.17 13.51 1.07
N LYS A 44 -7.75 13.78 -0.17
CA LYS A 44 -8.45 13.33 -1.38
C LYS A 44 -8.48 11.80 -1.48
N THR A 45 -7.37 11.14 -1.19
CA THR A 45 -7.28 9.67 -1.22
C THR A 45 -8.14 9.03 -0.12
N LYS A 46 -8.13 9.58 1.09
CA LYS A 46 -9.00 9.19 2.21
C LYS A 46 -10.47 9.33 1.80
N GLU A 47 -10.82 10.46 1.20
CA GLU A 47 -12.19 10.72 0.73
C GLU A 47 -12.61 9.66 -0.30
N GLN A 48 -11.76 9.33 -1.27
CA GLN A 48 -12.06 8.33 -2.30
C GLN A 48 -12.21 6.91 -1.72
N LEU A 49 -11.29 6.51 -0.83
CA LEU A 49 -11.27 5.15 -0.26
C LEU A 49 -12.39 4.92 0.75
N PHE A 50 -12.77 5.96 1.51
CA PHE A 50 -13.67 5.82 2.66
C PHE A 50 -14.99 6.59 2.51
N LYS A 51 -15.31 7.13 1.32
CA LYS A 51 -16.52 7.95 1.08
C LYS A 51 -17.82 7.36 1.63
N ARG A 52 -17.95 6.04 1.57
CA ARG A 52 -19.14 5.29 1.97
C ARG A 52 -18.91 4.44 3.21
N GLU A 53 -17.75 4.58 3.83
CA GLU A 53 -17.38 3.82 4.99
C GLU A 53 -17.68 4.63 6.25
N THR A 54 -18.16 3.94 7.27
CA THR A 54 -18.32 4.44 8.62
C THR A 54 -17.32 3.74 9.52
N VAL A 55 -17.09 4.28 10.71
CA VAL A 55 -16.24 3.61 11.72
C VAL A 55 -16.73 2.18 11.98
N ASN A 56 -18.05 1.98 12.04
CA ASN A 56 -18.64 0.66 12.26
C ASN A 56 -18.43 -0.31 11.08
N SER A 57 -18.53 0.17 9.83
CA SER A 57 -18.28 -0.69 8.65
C SER A 57 -16.81 -1.06 8.52
N LEU A 58 -15.90 -0.12 8.80
CA LEU A 58 -14.46 -0.39 8.85
C LEU A 58 -14.11 -1.40 9.93
N TYR A 59 -14.67 -1.23 11.13
CA TYR A 59 -14.47 -2.18 12.23
C TYR A 59 -14.87 -3.60 11.84
N LYS A 60 -16.06 -3.77 11.26
CA LYS A 60 -16.53 -5.09 10.78
C LYS A 60 -15.61 -5.69 9.72
N LYS A 61 -15.10 -4.88 8.78
CA LYS A 61 -14.16 -5.33 7.74
C LYS A 61 -12.82 -5.77 8.33
N ILE A 62 -12.31 -5.05 9.31
CA ILE A 62 -11.07 -5.42 10.02
C ILE A 62 -11.28 -6.73 10.77
N GLN A 63 -12.39 -6.87 11.50
CA GLN A 63 -12.71 -8.11 12.21
C GLN A 63 -12.78 -9.32 11.27
N ALA A 64 -13.45 -9.18 10.12
CA ALA A 64 -13.53 -10.23 9.11
C ALA A 64 -12.15 -10.60 8.53
N PHE A 65 -11.29 -9.61 8.30
CA PHE A 65 -9.93 -9.82 7.81
C PHE A 65 -9.07 -10.58 8.83
N GLU A 66 -9.11 -10.17 10.10
CA GLU A 66 -8.35 -10.84 11.18
C GLU A 66 -8.84 -12.28 11.41
N THR A 67 -10.14 -12.53 11.38
CA THR A 67 -10.69 -13.90 11.46
C THR A 67 -10.19 -14.77 10.30
N ALA A 68 -10.26 -14.27 9.06
CA ALA A 68 -9.76 -15.00 7.88
C ALA A 68 -8.25 -15.27 7.95
N LYS A 69 -7.48 -14.34 8.53
CA LYS A 69 -6.04 -14.50 8.77
C LYS A 69 -5.74 -15.51 9.88
N HIS A 70 -6.61 -15.62 10.88
CA HIS A 70 -6.50 -16.62 11.95
C HIS A 70 -6.90 -18.03 11.49
N GLU A 71 -7.91 -18.17 10.63
CA GLU A 71 -8.35 -19.46 10.06
C GLU A 71 -7.37 -20.02 9.00
N SER A 72 -6.46 -19.20 8.48
CA SER A 72 -5.44 -19.59 7.50
C SER A 72 -4.08 -19.93 8.13
N LYS A 73 -3.98 -19.95 9.46
CA LYS A 73 -2.79 -20.40 10.18
C LYS A 73 -3.02 -21.84 10.68
N PRO A 74 -2.27 -22.84 10.19
CA PRO A 74 -2.36 -24.22 10.69
C PRO A 74 -1.87 -24.35 12.13
#